data_AF-A0A6I4MH77-F1
#
_entry.id   AF-A0A6I4MH77-F1
#
_cell.length_a   1.000
_cell.length_b   1.000
_cell.length_c   1.000
_cell.angle_alpha   90.00
_cell.angle_beta   90.00
_cell.angle_gamma   90.00
#
_symmetry.space_group_name_H-M   'P 1'
#
loop_
_entity.id
_entity.type
_entity.pdbx_description
1 polymer ?
#
loop_
_entity_poly.entity_id
_entity_poly.type
_entity_poly.pdbx_seq_one_letter_code
_entity_poly.pdbx_strand_id
1 'polypeptide(L)'
;MPERYDYCGLYLRGLSKNAAVDLVAQATATALDGTVAHLDGLEIEVLRNPGFLPDSEDFPAWPIKIEVEKQEALPSQVVDVVSKLLTSAWRAGYDAVAACDYEDELPAGGGYVRWLPGSHGGSHRGG
;
A
#
# COMPACT_ATOMS: atom_id res chain seq x y z
N MET A 1 4.07 17.23 13.96
CA MET A 1 3.09 16.51 13.12
C MET A 1 3.57 16.71 11.69
N PRO A 2 3.71 15.66 10.88
CA PRO A 2 3.95 15.82 9.45
C PRO A 2 2.86 16.71 8.84
N GLU A 3 3.18 17.45 7.79
CA GLU A 3 2.16 18.16 7.02
C GLU A 3 1.35 17.18 6.18
N ARG A 4 0.18 17.63 5.70
CA ARG A 4 -0.66 16.81 4.85
C ARG A 4 0.14 16.31 3.65
N TYR A 5 -0.06 15.04 3.29
CA TYR A 5 0.63 14.35 2.19
C TYR A 5 2.11 14.02 2.42
N ASP A 6 2.70 14.33 3.58
CA ASP A 6 4.13 14.07 3.80
C ASP A 6 4.46 12.58 3.92
N TYR A 7 3.50 11.78 4.41
CA TYR A 7 3.70 10.36 4.66
C TYR A 7 2.46 9.54 4.35
N CYS A 8 2.66 8.32 3.83
CA CYS A 8 1.64 7.28 3.81
C CYS A 8 2.25 5.90 4.05
N GLY A 9 1.63 5.16 4.97
CA GLY A 9 1.92 3.74 5.17
C GLY A 9 0.89 2.89 4.45
N LEU A 10 1.32 2.09 3.48
CA LEU A 10 0.50 1.04 2.90
C LEU A 10 0.84 -0.29 3.57
N TYR A 11 -0.18 -1.00 4.02
CA TYR A 11 -0.07 -2.29 4.67
C TYR A 11 -0.62 -3.36 3.73
N LEU A 12 0.13 -4.43 3.51
CA LEU A 12 -0.20 -5.47 2.54
C LEU A 12 -0.05 -6.87 3.12
N ARG A 13 -0.93 -7.79 2.69
CA ARG A 13 -0.82 -9.24 2.94
C ARG A 13 -1.12 -10.06 1.69
N GLY A 14 -0.71 -11.34 1.72
CA GLY A 14 -0.84 -12.25 0.58
C GLY A 14 0.34 -12.22 -0.41
N LEU A 15 1.38 -11.45 -0.12
CA LEU A 15 2.60 -11.35 -0.93
C LEU A 15 3.88 -11.38 -0.08
N SER A 16 4.99 -11.77 -0.71
CA SER A 16 6.33 -11.71 -0.11
C SER A 16 6.94 -10.31 -0.24
N LYS A 17 8.00 -10.01 0.53
CA LYS A 17 8.75 -8.74 0.39
C LYS A 17 9.27 -8.52 -1.03
N ASN A 18 9.79 -9.57 -1.67
CA ASN A 18 10.31 -9.47 -3.05
C ASN A 18 9.18 -9.22 -4.05
N ALA A 19 8.03 -9.89 -3.87
CA ALA A 19 6.85 -9.62 -4.70
C ALA A 19 6.33 -8.19 -4.50
N ALA A 20 6.45 -7.62 -3.29
CA ALA A 20 6.12 -6.24 -3.02
C ALA A 20 7.10 -5.25 -3.70
N VAL A 21 8.40 -5.56 -3.72
CA VAL A 21 9.41 -4.81 -4.50
C VAL A 21 9.07 -4.83 -5.99
N ASP A 22 8.77 -6.00 -6.55
CA ASP A 22 8.39 -6.15 -7.96
C ASP A 22 7.09 -5.38 -8.27
N LEU A 23 6.15 -5.37 -7.33
CA LEU A 23 4.90 -4.63 -7.45
C LEU A 23 5.14 -3.12 -7.48
N VAL A 24 5.97 -2.58 -6.57
CA VAL A 24 6.33 -1.16 -6.58
C VAL A 24 6.96 -0.83 -7.91
N ALA A 25 7.95 -1.61 -8.36
CA ALA A 25 8.66 -1.35 -9.60
C ALA A 25 7.72 -1.29 -10.82
N GLN A 26 6.77 -2.22 -10.91
CA GLN A 26 5.78 -2.27 -11.98
C GLN A 26 4.78 -1.11 -11.91
N ALA A 27 4.28 -0.79 -10.71
CA ALA A 27 3.27 0.25 -10.52
C ALA A 27 3.82 1.66 -10.79
N THR A 28 5.11 1.87 -10.51
CA THR A 28 5.80 3.17 -10.66
C THR A 28 6.63 3.26 -11.93
N ALA A 29 6.78 2.17 -12.69
CA ALA A 29 7.71 2.06 -13.81
C ALA A 29 9.14 2.51 -13.44
N THR A 30 9.55 2.27 -12.19
CA THR A 30 10.81 2.74 -11.60
C THR A 30 11.55 1.59 -10.95
N ALA A 31 12.85 1.46 -11.20
CA ALA A 31 13.66 0.45 -10.52
C ALA A 31 13.94 0.84 -9.06
N LEU A 32 14.00 -0.15 -8.17
CA LEU A 32 14.38 0.05 -6.78
C LEU A 32 15.88 -0.21 -6.63
N ASP A 33 16.57 0.61 -5.84
CA ASP A 33 17.87 0.28 -5.27
C ASP A 33 17.65 -0.53 -3.98
N GLY A 34 17.81 -1.84 -4.09
CA GLY A 34 17.42 -2.78 -3.03
C GLY A 34 15.91 -2.76 -2.79
N THR A 35 15.46 -1.98 -1.80
CA THR A 35 14.05 -1.88 -1.40
C THR A 35 13.50 -0.47 -1.44
N VAL A 36 14.28 0.49 -1.96
CA VAL A 36 13.92 1.90 -2.04
C VAL A 36 13.81 2.32 -3.51
N ALA A 37 12.74 3.01 -3.87
CA ALA A 37 12.60 3.72 -5.14
C ALA A 37 12.55 5.23 -4.88
N HIS A 38 13.20 6.00 -5.74
CA HIS A 38 13.04 7.44 -5.81
C HIS A 38 12.31 7.79 -7.11
N LEU A 39 11.17 8.49 -7.00
CA LEU A 39 10.33 8.86 -8.14
C LEU A 39 9.82 10.28 -7.95
N ASP A 40 10.22 11.20 -8.84
CA ASP A 40 9.66 12.56 -8.95
C ASP A 40 9.50 13.31 -7.61
N GLY A 41 10.50 13.22 -6.72
CA GLY A 41 10.45 13.86 -5.40
C GLY A 41 9.70 13.05 -4.33
N LEU A 42 9.48 11.76 -4.56
CA LEU A 42 9.02 10.77 -3.58
C LEU A 42 10.13 9.79 -3.26
N GLU A 43 10.15 9.33 -2.01
CA GLU A 43 10.86 8.14 -1.59
C GLU A 43 9.83 7.05 -1.25
N ILE A 44 10.04 5.84 -1.79
CA ILE A 44 9.15 4.70 -1.61
C ILE A 44 9.98 3.54 -1.09
N GLU A 45 9.75 3.11 0.15
CA GLU A 45 10.49 2.00 0.75
C GLU A 45 9.58 0.79 1.02
N VAL A 46 10.06 -0.40 0.65
CA VAL A 46 9.42 -1.67 0.94
C VAL A 46 10.06 -2.35 2.15
N LEU A 47 9.27 -2.58 3.19
CA LEU A 47 9.70 -3.11 4.47
C LEU A 47 8.95 -4.40 4.84
N ARG A 48 9.59 -5.23 5.66
CA ARG A 48 8.83 -6.13 6.54
C ARG A 48 8.24 -5.24 7.63
N ASN A 49 6.95 -5.35 7.87
CA ASN A 49 6.30 -4.49 8.86
C ASN A 49 6.85 -4.80 10.26
N PRO A 50 7.47 -3.84 10.96
CA PRO A 50 7.95 -4.05 12.33
C PRO A 50 6.80 -4.30 13.31
N GLY A 51 5.59 -3.85 12.98
CA GLY A 51 4.37 -4.13 13.73
C GLY A 51 3.69 -5.44 13.38
N PHE A 52 4.32 -6.31 12.58
CA PHE A 52 3.72 -7.58 12.18
C PHE A 52 3.37 -8.44 13.40
N LEU A 53 2.10 -8.84 13.49
CA LEU A 53 1.62 -9.82 14.45
C LEU A 53 1.00 -10.98 13.67
N PRO A 54 1.48 -12.24 13.87
CA PRO A 54 0.88 -13.38 13.22
C PRO A 54 -0.60 -13.51 13.61
N ASP A 55 -1.42 -13.94 12.67
CA ASP A 55 -2.86 -14.19 12.82
C ASP A 55 -3.73 -12.97 13.18
N SER A 56 -3.17 -11.75 13.17
CA SER A 56 -3.97 -10.54 13.29
C SER A 56 -4.68 -10.21 11.99
N GLU A 57 -5.98 -9.94 12.07
CA GLU A 57 -6.78 -9.44 10.95
C GLU A 57 -6.61 -7.93 10.75
N ASP A 58 -6.10 -7.21 11.75
CA ASP A 58 -5.92 -5.76 11.72
C ASP A 58 -4.81 -5.39 10.72
N PHE A 59 -5.14 -4.55 9.74
CA PHE A 59 -4.19 -4.18 8.68
C PHE A 59 -2.88 -3.57 9.19
N PRO A 60 -2.81 -2.80 10.30
CA PRO A 60 -1.53 -2.30 10.81
C PRO A 60 -0.56 -3.41 11.23
N ALA A 61 -1.05 -4.63 11.43
CA ALA A 61 -0.29 -5.80 11.80
C ALA A 61 0.04 -6.73 10.62
N TRP A 62 -0.30 -6.36 9.38
CA TRP A 62 0.01 -7.16 8.19
C TRP A 62 1.51 -7.23 7.88
N PRO A 63 2.01 -8.29 7.22
CA PRO A 63 3.44 -8.61 7.16
C PRO A 63 4.29 -7.63 6.35
N ILE A 64 3.71 -6.95 5.37
CA ILE A 64 4.44 -6.04 4.47
C ILE A 64 3.94 -4.61 4.69
N LYS A 65 4.90 -3.69 4.75
CA LYS A 65 4.64 -2.25 4.77
C LYS A 65 5.37 -1.60 3.60
N ILE A 66 4.71 -0.69 2.90
CA ILE A 66 5.33 0.24 1.96
C ILE A 66 5.19 1.64 2.56
N GLU A 67 6.30 2.33 2.73
CA GLU A 67 6.32 3.72 3.18
C GLU A 67 6.51 4.62 1.97
N VAL A 68 5.66 5.64 1.85
CA VAL A 68 5.77 6.67 0.82
C VAL A 68 5.98 7.99 1.54
N GLU A 69 7.17 8.57 1.36
CA GLU A 69 7.55 9.86 1.91
C GLU A 69 7.62 10.90 0.80
N LYS A 70 6.92 12.01 1.00
CA LYS A 70 7.03 13.17 0.11
C LYS A 70 8.29 13.95 0.47
N GLN A 71 9.17 14.10 -0.51
CA GLN A 71 10.30 15.01 -0.43
C GLN A 71 9.90 16.33 -1.10
N GLU A 72 10.03 16.40 -2.42
CA GLU A 72 9.74 17.60 -3.21
C GLU A 72 8.49 17.46 -4.10
N ALA A 73 7.82 16.31 -4.04
CA ALA A 73 6.64 16.05 -4.87
C ALA A 73 5.44 16.94 -4.51
N LEU A 74 4.62 17.22 -5.51
CA LEU A 74 3.33 17.88 -5.32
C LEU A 74 2.33 16.91 -4.66
N PRO A 75 1.38 17.40 -3.86
CA PRO A 75 0.32 16.57 -3.26
C PRO A 75 -0.40 15.65 -4.25
N SER A 76 -0.71 16.13 -5.45
CA SER A 76 -1.37 15.32 -6.48
C SER A 76 -0.52 14.14 -6.95
N GLN A 77 0.81 14.30 -7.00
CA GLN A 77 1.74 13.23 -7.36
C GLN A 77 1.79 12.16 -6.27
N VAL A 78 1.75 12.57 -4.99
CA VAL A 78 1.65 11.65 -3.86
C VAL A 78 0.38 10.80 -3.97
N VAL A 79 -0.78 11.45 -4.13
CA VAL A 79 -2.09 10.78 -4.28
C VAL A 79 -2.10 9.83 -5.47
N ASP A 80 -1.57 10.26 -6.62
CA ASP A 80 -1.49 9.43 -7.83
C ASP A 80 -0.64 8.18 -7.62
N VAL A 81 0.52 8.31 -6.99
CA VAL A 81 1.43 7.18 -6.75
C VAL A 81 0.84 6.20 -5.75
N VAL A 82 0.32 6.67 -4.62
CA VAL A 82 -0.33 5.80 -3.62
C VAL A 82 -1.54 5.09 -4.22
N SER A 83 -2.33 5.78 -5.04
CA SER A 83 -3.46 5.20 -5.77
C SER A 83 -3.03 4.09 -6.73
N LYS A 84 -1.92 4.28 -7.46
CA LYS A 84 -1.36 3.26 -8.35
C LYS A 84 -0.88 2.03 -7.59
N LEU A 85 -0.23 2.22 -6.43
CA LEU A 85 0.24 1.12 -5.60
C LEU A 85 -0.93 0.27 -5.07
N LEU A 86 -1.93 0.91 -4.48
CA LEU A 86 -3.14 0.24 -3.98
C LEU A 86 -3.86 -0.54 -5.09
N THR A 87 -4.13 0.12 -6.21
CA THR A 87 -4.88 -0.50 -7.31
C THR A 87 -4.08 -1.62 -7.99
N SER A 88 -2.75 -1.52 -8.04
CA SER A 88 -1.89 -2.58 -8.56
C SER A 88 -1.89 -3.80 -7.64
N ALA A 89 -1.84 -3.61 -6.31
CA ALA A 89 -1.97 -4.69 -5.34
C ALA A 89 -3.31 -5.42 -5.46
N TRP A 90 -4.41 -4.69 -5.53
CA TRP A 90 -5.73 -5.31 -5.69
C TRP A 90 -5.89 -6.03 -7.02
N ARG A 91 -5.35 -5.50 -8.13
CA ARG A 91 -5.36 -6.16 -9.44
C ARG A 91 -4.55 -7.45 -9.44
N ALA A 92 -3.49 -7.52 -8.64
CA ALA A 92 -2.69 -8.72 -8.43
C ALA A 92 -3.31 -9.70 -7.42
N GLY A 93 -4.46 -9.38 -6.83
CA GLY A 93 -5.17 -10.24 -5.88
C GLY A 93 -4.64 -10.16 -4.44
N TYR A 94 -3.86 -9.14 -4.10
CA TYR A 94 -3.36 -8.91 -2.75
C TYR A 94 -4.26 -7.95 -1.98
N ASP A 95 -4.31 -8.16 -0.67
CA ASP A 95 -4.94 -7.20 0.24
C ASP A 95 -3.98 -6.03 0.47
N ALA A 96 -4.50 -4.81 0.39
CA ALA A 96 -3.75 -3.58 0.61
C ALA A 96 -4.64 -2.48 1.19
N VAL A 97 -4.16 -1.80 2.23
CA VAL A 97 -4.82 -0.67 2.91
C VAL A 97 -3.79 0.43 3.15
N ALA A 98 -4.15 1.68 2.89
CA ALA A 98 -3.37 2.87 3.19
C ALA A 98 -3.83 3.52 4.51
N ALA A 99 -2.88 4.01 5.29
CA ALA A 99 -3.11 4.88 6.43
C ALA A 99 -2.26 6.15 6.26
N CYS A 100 -2.93 7.29 6.14
CA CYS A 100 -2.34 8.62 5.96
C CYS A 100 -3.31 9.70 6.46
N ASP A 101 -3.25 10.92 5.94
CA ASP A 101 -4.18 12.01 6.28
C ASP A 101 -4.93 12.55 5.04
N TYR A 102 -5.00 11.72 4.03
CA TYR A 102 -5.66 11.97 2.74
C TYR A 102 -6.33 10.70 2.18
N GLU A 103 -6.71 9.74 3.04
CA GLU A 103 -7.36 8.50 2.59
C GLU A 103 -8.68 8.76 1.87
N ASP A 104 -9.32 9.89 2.14
CA ASP A 104 -10.54 10.35 1.48
C ASP A 104 -10.33 10.69 -0.01
N GLU A 105 -9.10 10.97 -0.42
CA GLU A 105 -8.70 11.21 -1.81
C GLU A 105 -8.25 9.92 -2.53
N LEU A 106 -8.04 8.84 -1.77
CA LEU A 106 -7.58 7.56 -2.30
C LEU A 106 -8.73 6.66 -2.76
N PRO A 107 -8.51 5.79 -3.77
CA PRO A 107 -9.52 4.86 -4.23
C PRO A 107 -10.02 3.96 -3.09
N ALA A 108 -11.35 3.74 -3.07
CA ALA A 108 -12.03 2.97 -2.02
C ALA A 108 -11.72 3.46 -0.58
N GLY A 109 -11.45 4.77 -0.41
CA GLY A 109 -11.08 5.35 0.88
C GLY A 109 -9.81 4.71 1.42
N GLY A 110 -8.72 4.70 0.66
CA GLY A 110 -7.48 4.02 1.05
C GLY A 110 -7.58 2.48 1.18
N GLY A 111 -8.67 1.86 0.72
CA GLY A 111 -8.91 0.43 0.87
C GLY A 111 -9.80 0.05 2.06
N TYR A 112 -10.16 0.98 2.96
CA TYR A 112 -11.05 0.70 4.09
C TYR A 112 -12.40 0.13 3.65
N VAL A 113 -12.96 0.62 2.54
CA VAL A 113 -14.25 0.13 2.01
C VAL A 113 -14.16 -1.31 1.50
N ARG A 114 -12.99 -1.72 0.98
CA ARG A 114 -12.73 -3.09 0.53
C ARG A 114 -12.40 -4.03 1.69
N TRP A 115 -11.73 -3.50 2.72
CA TRP A 115 -11.22 -4.26 3.86
C TRP A 115 -12.27 -4.59 4.93
N LEU A 116 -13.41 -3.87 4.98
CA LEU A 116 -14.44 -4.02 6.03
C LEU A 116 -14.57 -5.48 6.52
N PRO A 117 -14.24 -5.77 7.80
CA PRO A 117 -14.29 -7.13 8.32
C PRO A 117 -15.73 -7.65 8.21
N GLY A 118 -15.91 -8.62 7.30
CA GLY A 118 -17.22 -9.12 6.87
C GLY A 118 -17.44 -9.17 5.35
N SER A 119 -16.61 -8.48 4.55
CA SER A 119 -16.70 -8.49 3.08
C SER A 119 -16.10 -9.73 2.41
N HIS A 120 -15.47 -10.63 3.17
CA HIS A 120 -15.09 -11.98 2.70
C HIS A 120 -16.27 -12.98 2.81
N GLY A 121 -17.50 -12.47 2.74
CA GLY A 121 -18.73 -13.26 2.70
C GLY A 121 -19.05 -13.82 1.31
N GLY A 122 -18.40 -14.94 0.97
CA GLY A 122 -18.97 -16.02 0.16
C GLY A 122 -18.92 -15.91 -1.37
N SER A 123 -18.30 -16.88 -2.03
CA SER A 123 -19.02 -18.01 -2.67
C SER A 123 -18.04 -18.89 -3.46
N HIS A 124 -17.92 -20.16 -3.08
CA HIS A 124 -17.79 -21.22 -4.07
C HIS A 124 -18.92 -22.23 -3.82
N ARG A 125 -19.80 -22.32 -4.81
CA ARG A 125 -20.92 -23.25 -4.92
C ARG A 125 -20.41 -24.66 -5.26
N GLY A 126 -21.14 -25.65 -4.75
CA GLY A 126 -21.84 -26.63 -5.60
C GLY A 126 -21.08 -27.91 -5.96
N GLY A 127 -21.70 -29.05 -5.66
CA GLY A 127 -21.33 -30.40 -6.08
C GLY A 127 -21.80 -31.44 -5.10
#